data_AF-A0A2D7W0A8-F1
#
_entry.id   AF-A0A2D7W0A8-F1
#
_cell.length_a   1.000
_cell.length_b   1.000
_cell.length_c   1.000
_cell.angle_alpha   90.00
_cell.angle_beta   90.00
_cell.angle_gamma   90.00
#
_symmetry.space_group_name_H-M   'P 1'
#
loop_
_entity.id
_entity.type
_entity.pdbx_description
1 polymer ?
#
loop_
_entity_poly.entity_id
_entity_poly.type
_entity_poly.pdbx_seq_one_letter_code
_entity_poly.pdbx_strand_id
1 'polypeptide(L)'
;MAWPPANYASPVANDDPNAVTGDLARLRDWWANRRGDRERSIAWILDPADDDEARRAVDRAIDSGATLIALHIDGDDSASRAVIAFVANVPATDVVEQRPGTTDHAWMEAVAEVRDLLEPFRGVSPEDDGVDSAAHALPAPGIPAAKAHAAQAAITSAAQRETAIIFDGLAAHAGAALVSTADSRAQEWMLPATSSTDPAIREAQILLDIEPATHFGTNGGNATSLRAVLSLLDVVDPA
;
A
#
# COMPACT_ATOMS: atom_id res chain seq x y z
N MET A 1 -56.42 -14.65 -24.99
CA MET A 1 -55.37 -13.74 -24.50
C MET A 1 -54.67 -14.45 -23.35
N ALA A 2 -53.63 -15.23 -23.64
CA ALA A 2 -52.92 -16.06 -22.68
C ALA A 2 -51.61 -15.34 -22.29
N TRP A 3 -51.35 -15.25 -20.99
CA TRP A 3 -50.14 -14.64 -20.44
C TRP A 3 -48.92 -15.52 -20.74
N PRO A 4 -47.72 -14.95 -20.96
CA PRO A 4 -46.51 -15.76 -21.15
C PRO A 4 -46.08 -16.39 -19.81
N PRO A 5 -45.41 -17.55 -19.82
CA PRO A 5 -44.93 -18.18 -18.60
C PRO A 5 -43.80 -17.33 -17.97
N ALA A 6 -43.82 -17.22 -16.65
CA ALA A 6 -42.75 -16.61 -15.89
C ALA A 6 -41.47 -17.42 -16.08
N ASN A 7 -40.43 -16.80 -16.66
CA ASN A 7 -39.07 -17.30 -16.60
C ASN A 7 -38.64 -17.26 -15.13
N TYR A 8 -38.81 -18.38 -14.43
CA TYR A 8 -38.06 -18.64 -13.21
C TYR A 8 -36.59 -18.74 -13.61
N ALA A 9 -35.83 -17.67 -13.37
CA ALA A 9 -34.39 -17.78 -13.29
C ALA A 9 -34.07 -18.89 -12.29
N SER A 10 -33.40 -19.94 -12.76
CA SER A 10 -32.91 -21.00 -11.88
C SER A 10 -32.01 -20.35 -10.83
N PRO A 11 -32.08 -20.76 -9.55
CA PRO A 11 -31.09 -20.31 -8.58
C PRO A 11 -29.72 -20.75 -9.12
N VAL A 12 -28.76 -19.83 -9.14
CA VAL A 12 -27.37 -20.17 -9.40
C VAL A 12 -26.99 -21.16 -8.30
N ALA A 13 -26.91 -22.44 -8.66
CA ALA A 13 -26.37 -23.47 -7.77
C ALA A 13 -24.89 -23.13 -7.57
N ASN A 14 -24.59 -22.48 -6.45
CA ASN A 14 -23.22 -22.30 -6.00
C ASN A 14 -22.77 -23.64 -5.41
N ASP A 15 -22.40 -24.58 -6.29
CA ASP A 15 -22.09 -25.98 -5.93
C ASP A 15 -20.70 -26.17 -5.28
N ASP A 16 -19.98 -25.08 -5.00
CA ASP A 16 -18.77 -25.13 -4.17
C ASP A 16 -19.04 -24.47 -2.80
N PRO A 17 -19.09 -25.24 -1.70
CA PRO A 17 -19.23 -24.69 -0.35
C PRO A 17 -18.04 -23.82 0.08
N ASN A 18 -16.94 -23.81 -0.69
CA ASN A 18 -15.76 -22.98 -0.49
C ASN A 18 -15.67 -21.81 -1.50
N ALA A 19 -16.73 -21.55 -2.27
CA ALA A 19 -16.77 -20.41 -3.19
C ALA A 19 -16.76 -19.08 -2.42
N VAL A 20 -15.57 -18.53 -2.21
CA VAL A 20 -15.38 -17.16 -1.75
C VAL A 20 -15.74 -16.17 -2.86
N THR A 21 -16.30 -15.02 -2.44
CA THR A 21 -16.71 -13.92 -3.33
C THR A 21 -16.16 -12.58 -2.82
N GLY A 22 -16.22 -11.53 -3.64
CA GLY A 22 -15.78 -10.19 -3.27
C GLY A 22 -14.28 -10.10 -2.97
N ASP A 23 -13.94 -9.37 -1.89
CA ASP A 23 -12.55 -9.14 -1.46
C ASP A 23 -11.77 -10.44 -1.22
N LEU A 24 -12.42 -11.48 -0.67
CA LEU A 24 -11.78 -12.77 -0.41
C LEU A 24 -11.39 -13.51 -1.69
N ALA A 25 -12.25 -13.46 -2.72
CA ALA A 25 -11.93 -14.02 -4.03
C ALA A 25 -10.77 -13.26 -4.68
N ARG A 26 -10.79 -11.92 -4.62
CA ARG A 26 -9.72 -11.07 -5.17
C ARG A 26 -8.39 -11.36 -4.48
N LEU A 27 -8.36 -11.48 -3.16
CA LEU A 27 -7.15 -11.81 -2.40
C LEU A 27 -6.61 -13.20 -2.79
N ARG A 28 -7.48 -14.21 -2.85
CA ARG A 28 -7.11 -15.56 -3.30
C ARG A 28 -6.50 -15.53 -4.70
N ASP A 29 -7.17 -14.87 -5.65
CA ASP A 29 -6.74 -14.84 -7.05
C ASP A 29 -5.44 -14.03 -7.22
N TRP A 30 -5.30 -12.91 -6.49
CA TRP A 30 -4.07 -12.13 -6.45
C TRP A 30 -2.88 -12.98 -5.95
N TRP A 31 -3.10 -13.76 -4.89
CA TRP A 31 -2.07 -14.65 -4.34
C TRP A 31 -1.75 -15.82 -5.28
N ALA A 32 -2.76 -16.50 -5.81
CA ALA A 32 -2.61 -17.64 -6.72
C ALA A 32 -1.77 -17.27 -7.97
N ASN A 33 -2.03 -16.09 -8.54
CA ASN A 33 -1.29 -15.60 -9.72
C ASN A 33 0.21 -15.35 -9.44
N ARG A 34 0.61 -15.14 -8.18
CA ARG A 34 1.99 -14.81 -7.81
C ARG A 34 2.75 -15.99 -7.22
N ARG A 35 2.08 -16.87 -6.48
CA ARG A 35 2.72 -18.02 -5.86
C ARG A 35 3.13 -19.08 -6.89
N GLY A 36 2.35 -19.24 -7.97
CA GLY A 36 2.50 -20.37 -8.89
C GLY A 36 2.29 -21.70 -8.16
N ASP A 37 3.24 -22.62 -8.32
CA ASP A 37 3.20 -23.93 -7.63
C ASP A 37 3.84 -23.91 -6.23
N ARG A 38 4.33 -22.75 -5.77
CA ARG A 38 5.06 -22.65 -4.50
C ARG A 38 4.11 -22.70 -3.30
N GLU A 39 4.55 -23.35 -2.24
CA GLU A 39 3.89 -23.34 -0.92
C GLU A 39 4.01 -21.94 -0.28
N ARG A 40 2.98 -21.54 0.48
CA ARG A 40 3.00 -20.23 1.15
C ARG A 40 3.96 -20.27 2.34
N SER A 41 4.97 -19.42 2.30
CA SER A 41 5.91 -19.16 3.40
C SER A 41 6.02 -17.66 3.60
N ILE A 42 5.60 -17.20 4.78
CA ILE A 42 5.46 -15.77 5.09
C ILE A 42 6.66 -15.30 5.92
N ALA A 43 7.35 -14.26 5.46
CA ALA A 43 8.35 -13.57 6.25
C ALA A 43 7.85 -12.19 6.68
N TRP A 44 7.96 -11.90 7.97
CA TRP A 44 7.62 -10.60 8.55
C TRP A 44 8.85 -9.71 8.58
N ILE A 45 8.75 -8.54 7.96
CA ILE A 45 9.75 -7.47 8.03
C ILE A 45 9.11 -6.31 8.79
N LEU A 46 9.62 -6.06 9.99
CA LEU A 46 9.09 -5.08 10.93
C LEU A 46 10.17 -4.03 11.21
N ASP A 47 9.83 -2.76 11.06
CA ASP A 47 10.65 -1.61 11.46
C ASP A 47 12.15 -1.72 11.10
N PRO A 48 12.52 -1.98 9.83
CA PRO A 48 13.91 -1.90 9.43
C PRO A 48 14.45 -0.48 9.69
N ALA A 49 15.66 -0.36 10.23
CA ALA A 49 16.22 0.92 10.65
C ALA A 49 16.59 1.81 9.46
N ASP A 50 16.99 1.21 8.34
CA ASP A 50 17.40 1.89 7.11
C ASP A 50 17.12 1.04 5.86
N ASP A 51 17.41 1.61 4.68
CA ASP A 51 17.18 0.99 3.37
C ASP A 51 18.08 -0.22 3.11
N ASP A 52 19.30 -0.20 3.65
CA ASP A 52 20.23 -1.33 3.56
C ASP A 52 19.78 -2.52 4.40
N GLU A 53 19.29 -2.28 5.62
CA GLU A 53 18.69 -3.30 6.46
C GLU A 53 17.43 -3.87 5.82
N ALA A 54 16.54 -3.02 5.33
CA ALA A 54 15.31 -3.42 4.67
C ALA A 54 15.57 -4.36 3.49
N ARG A 55 16.48 -3.96 2.58
CA ARG A 55 16.88 -4.76 1.41
C ARG A 55 17.46 -6.11 1.83
N ARG A 56 18.44 -6.10 2.75
CA ARG A 56 19.07 -7.35 3.24
C ARG A 56 18.06 -8.26 3.94
N ALA A 57 17.09 -7.72 4.66
CA ALA A 57 16.10 -8.50 5.37
C ALA A 57 15.16 -9.22 4.39
N VAL A 58 14.71 -8.51 3.34
CA VAL A 58 13.90 -9.09 2.26
C VAL A 58 14.69 -10.13 1.48
N ASP A 59 15.91 -9.80 1.02
CA ASP A 59 16.74 -10.73 0.25
C ASP A 59 16.99 -12.04 1.02
N ARG A 60 17.34 -11.94 2.32
CA ARG A 60 17.54 -13.13 3.16
C ARG A 60 16.27 -13.95 3.36
N ALA A 61 15.12 -13.29 3.51
CA ALA A 61 13.85 -13.98 3.65
C ALA A 61 13.53 -14.79 2.39
N ILE A 62 13.69 -14.18 1.21
CA ILE A 62 13.46 -14.83 -0.09
C ILE A 62 14.46 -15.96 -0.30
N ASP A 63 15.75 -15.76 -0.03
CA ASP A 63 16.78 -16.79 -0.13
C ASP A 63 16.53 -17.97 0.82
N SER A 64 15.82 -17.73 1.93
CA SER A 64 15.38 -18.76 2.89
C SER A 64 14.07 -19.44 2.47
N GLY A 65 13.48 -19.05 1.34
CA GLY A 65 12.27 -19.66 0.78
C GLY A 65 10.97 -18.94 1.10
N ALA A 66 10.99 -17.69 1.59
CA ALA A 66 9.77 -16.89 1.72
C ALA A 66 9.14 -16.65 0.34
N THR A 67 7.84 -16.88 0.24
CA THR A 67 7.05 -16.66 -0.99
C THR A 67 6.09 -15.49 -0.86
N LEU A 68 5.92 -14.97 0.35
CA LEU A 68 5.18 -13.76 0.68
C LEU A 68 5.93 -12.95 1.74
N ILE A 69 6.13 -11.66 1.48
CA ILE A 69 6.65 -10.69 2.45
C ILE A 69 5.49 -9.94 3.10
N ALA A 70 5.51 -9.85 4.42
CA ALA A 70 4.60 -9.04 5.21
C ALA A 70 5.38 -7.86 5.79
N LEU A 71 5.20 -6.66 5.22
CA LEU A 71 5.94 -5.46 5.61
C LEU A 71 5.10 -4.54 6.49
N HIS A 72 5.63 -4.16 7.65
CA HIS A 72 5.07 -3.09 8.45
C HIS A 72 6.19 -2.21 9.01
N ILE A 73 5.99 -0.90 8.93
CA ILE A 73 6.84 0.08 9.58
C ILE A 73 5.94 0.98 10.41
N ASP A 74 6.05 0.86 11.72
CA ASP A 74 5.28 1.60 12.70
C ASP A 74 5.70 3.07 12.72
N GLY A 75 4.75 3.93 13.05
CA GLY A 75 4.96 5.35 13.27
C GLY A 75 4.09 6.25 12.41
N ASP A 76 3.75 7.39 13.00
CA ASP A 76 3.06 8.50 12.36
C ASP A 76 4.07 9.65 12.27
N ASP A 77 4.77 9.76 11.15
CA ASP A 77 5.86 10.73 10.98
C ASP A 77 5.60 11.69 9.81
N SER A 78 5.92 12.96 10.04
CA SER A 78 5.70 14.05 9.09
C SER A 78 6.51 13.90 7.79
N ALA A 79 7.64 13.16 7.81
CA ALA A 79 8.43 12.92 6.61
C ALA A 79 7.76 11.93 5.66
N SER A 80 7.16 10.86 6.16
CA SER A 80 6.34 9.94 5.36
C SER A 80 5.09 10.64 4.79
N ARG A 81 4.44 11.51 5.57
CA ARG A 81 3.33 12.35 5.06
C ARG A 81 3.79 13.31 3.97
N ALA A 82 4.95 13.95 4.14
CA ALA A 82 5.55 14.83 3.13
C ALA A 82 5.89 14.07 1.84
N VAL A 83 6.44 12.86 1.93
CA VAL A 83 6.66 12.01 0.75
C VAL A 83 5.35 11.77 -0.01
N ILE A 84 4.30 11.37 0.69
CA ILE A 84 3.00 11.13 0.05
C ILE A 84 2.45 12.41 -0.56
N ALA A 85 2.44 13.52 0.17
CA ALA A 85 1.97 14.81 -0.34
C ALA A 85 2.72 15.25 -1.59
N PHE A 86 4.04 15.07 -1.61
CA PHE A 86 4.88 15.38 -2.76
C PHE A 86 4.54 14.51 -3.96
N VAL A 87 4.52 13.19 -3.79
CA VAL A 87 4.30 12.25 -4.92
C VAL A 87 2.87 12.32 -5.44
N ALA A 88 1.88 12.41 -4.55
CA ALA A 88 0.47 12.55 -4.92
C ALA A 88 0.11 13.97 -5.37
N ASN A 89 1.04 14.93 -5.26
CA ASN A 89 0.84 16.34 -5.62
C ASN A 89 -0.39 16.96 -4.93
N VAL A 90 -0.53 16.73 -3.62
CA VAL A 90 -1.61 17.26 -2.78
C VAL A 90 -1.03 18.20 -1.71
N PRO A 91 -1.79 19.19 -1.23
CA PRO A 91 -1.30 20.10 -0.20
C PRO A 91 -1.11 19.39 1.14
N ALA A 92 -0.24 19.95 2.00
CA ALA A 92 0.05 19.40 3.33
C ALA A 92 -1.21 19.24 4.23
N THR A 93 -2.25 20.04 3.99
CA THR A 93 -3.53 19.93 4.71
C THR A 93 -4.27 18.62 4.42
N ASP A 94 -4.07 18.04 3.25
CA ASP A 94 -4.82 16.89 2.77
C ASP A 94 -4.20 15.57 3.25
N VAL A 95 -3.00 15.63 3.82
CA VAL A 95 -2.29 14.47 4.37
C VAL A 95 -2.18 14.51 5.90
N VAL A 96 -2.84 15.44 6.59
CA VAL A 96 -2.79 15.55 8.07
C VAL A 96 -4.20 15.53 8.66
N GLU A 97 -4.51 14.49 9.42
CA GLU A 97 -5.82 14.36 10.09
C GLU A 97 -5.92 15.26 11.33
N GLN A 98 -7.01 16.03 11.44
CA GLN A 98 -7.39 16.65 12.71
C GLN A 98 -8.19 15.64 13.55
N ARG A 99 -7.48 14.78 14.30
CA ARG A 99 -8.13 13.77 15.15
C ARG A 99 -9.01 14.41 16.23
N PRO A 100 -10.12 13.77 16.65
CA PRO A 100 -10.93 14.24 17.77
C PRO A 100 -10.07 14.53 19.01
N GLY A 101 -10.20 15.74 19.56
CA GLY A 101 -9.39 16.20 20.69
C GLY A 101 -8.10 16.94 20.31
N THR A 102 -7.73 16.99 19.03
CA THR A 102 -6.63 17.83 18.53
C THR A 102 -7.09 19.28 18.43
N THR A 103 -6.39 20.19 19.10
CA THR A 103 -6.67 21.63 18.96
C THR A 103 -6.31 22.12 17.55
N ASP A 104 -6.98 23.16 17.07
CA ASP A 104 -6.64 23.75 15.76
C ASP A 104 -5.16 24.16 15.69
N HIS A 105 -4.60 24.64 16.80
CA HIS A 105 -3.18 25.00 16.89
C HIS A 105 -2.25 23.80 16.71
N ALA A 106 -2.52 22.68 17.40
CA ALA A 106 -1.71 21.47 17.28
C ALA A 106 -1.83 20.86 15.86
N TRP A 107 -3.01 20.91 15.25
CA TRP A 107 -3.18 20.50 13.86
C TRP A 107 -2.42 21.41 12.89
N MET A 108 -2.48 22.73 13.08
CA MET A 108 -1.71 23.69 12.29
C MET A 108 -0.20 23.49 12.40
N GLU A 109 0.30 23.12 13.59
CA GLU A 109 1.72 22.79 13.80
C GLU A 109 2.13 21.54 13.01
N ALA A 110 1.32 20.47 13.04
CA ALA A 110 1.58 19.26 12.26
C ALA A 110 1.55 19.53 10.74
N VAL A 111 0.60 20.33 10.26
CA VAL A 111 0.54 20.76 8.85
C VAL A 111 1.77 21.61 8.49
N ALA A 112 2.21 22.50 9.39
CA ALA A 112 3.40 23.32 9.16
C ALA A 112 4.67 22.46 9.05
N GLU A 113 4.82 21.42 9.87
CA GLU A 113 5.96 20.50 9.79
C GLU A 113 6.05 19.80 8.42
N VAL A 114 4.94 19.26 7.92
CA VAL A 114 4.88 18.65 6.57
C VAL A 114 5.20 19.70 5.49
N ARG A 115 4.61 20.89 5.60
CA ARG A 115 4.83 21.99 4.65
C ARG A 115 6.29 22.45 4.61
N ASP A 116 6.95 22.50 5.76
CA ASP A 116 8.33 22.96 5.89
C ASP A 116 9.30 21.91 5.33
N LEU A 117 9.00 20.61 5.46
CA LEU A 117 9.72 19.54 4.76
C LEU A 117 9.59 19.62 3.23
N LEU A 118 8.47 20.15 2.73
CA LEU A 118 8.21 20.35 1.30
C LEU A 118 8.78 21.66 0.75
N GLU A 119 9.18 22.60 1.60
CA GLU A 119 9.64 23.93 1.19
C GLU A 119 10.82 23.90 0.21
N PRO A 120 11.87 23.07 0.38
CA PRO A 120 12.99 23.00 -0.54
C PRO A 120 12.61 22.53 -1.95
N PHE A 121 11.45 21.88 -2.08
CA PHE A 121 10.95 21.29 -3.32
C PHE A 121 9.90 22.16 -4.01
N ARG A 122 9.53 23.32 -3.42
CA ARG A 122 8.67 24.30 -4.09
C ARG A 122 9.45 25.01 -5.20
N GLY A 123 8.90 25.00 -6.41
CA GLY A 123 9.44 25.76 -7.54
C GLY A 123 10.45 25.02 -8.41
N VAL A 124 10.53 23.68 -8.32
CA VAL A 124 10.99 22.90 -9.49
C VAL A 124 9.96 23.15 -10.59
N SER A 125 10.29 24.08 -11.48
CA SER A 125 9.44 24.41 -12.62
C SER A 125 9.30 23.14 -13.47
N PRO A 126 8.08 22.75 -13.92
CA PRO A 126 7.99 21.90 -15.08
C PRO A 126 8.51 22.74 -16.24
N GLU A 127 9.81 22.65 -16.53
CA GLU A 127 10.32 23.16 -17.79
C GLU A 127 9.69 22.30 -18.89
N ASP A 128 8.78 22.94 -19.64
CA ASP A 128 8.49 22.71 -21.05
C ASP A 128 8.56 21.24 -21.48
N ASP A 129 7.48 20.49 -21.25
CA ASP A 129 7.05 19.47 -22.20
C ASP A 129 5.53 19.36 -22.13
N GLY A 130 4.89 19.74 -23.23
CA GLY A 130 3.46 19.58 -23.38
C GLY A 130 3.03 18.12 -23.28
N VAL A 131 1.74 17.96 -23.00
CA VAL A 131 0.94 16.73 -23.05
C VAL A 131 0.95 15.88 -21.76
N ASP A 132 -0.26 15.75 -21.18
CA ASP A 132 -0.71 14.82 -20.13
C ASP A 132 -0.17 14.97 -18.69
N SER A 133 -0.78 15.90 -17.93
CA SER A 133 -0.58 16.15 -16.49
C SER A 133 -1.05 15.04 -15.53
N ALA A 134 -1.02 13.77 -15.94
CA ALA A 134 -1.32 12.63 -15.05
C ALA A 134 -0.09 11.75 -14.77
N ALA A 135 1.06 12.02 -15.39
CA ALA A 135 2.20 11.10 -15.40
C ALA A 135 3.52 11.65 -14.82
N HIS A 136 3.51 12.81 -14.17
CA HIS A 136 4.73 13.34 -13.53
C HIS A 136 4.70 13.14 -12.02
N ALA A 137 4.74 11.87 -11.63
CA ALA A 137 5.24 11.54 -10.32
C ALA A 137 6.75 11.81 -10.35
N LEU A 138 7.15 13.01 -9.88
CA LEU A 138 8.56 13.36 -9.77
C LEU A 138 9.21 12.35 -8.82
N PRO A 139 10.36 11.73 -9.16
CA PRO A 139 11.10 10.93 -8.19
C PRO A 139 11.40 11.84 -7.00
N ALA A 140 10.94 11.51 -5.78
CA ALA A 140 11.10 12.39 -4.62
C ALA A 140 12.59 12.61 -4.35
N PRO A 141 13.19 13.76 -4.75
CA PRO A 141 14.62 13.90 -4.65
C PRO A 141 14.92 14.47 -3.27
N GLY A 142 15.14 13.61 -2.28
CA GLY A 142 15.84 14.01 -1.05
C GLY A 142 14.99 14.53 0.12
N ILE A 143 13.69 14.20 0.19
CA ILE A 143 12.97 14.33 1.49
C ILE A 143 13.65 13.36 2.47
N PRO A 144 14.06 13.79 3.68
CA PRO A 144 14.77 12.93 4.64
C PRO A 144 13.82 11.97 5.37
N ALA A 145 13.10 11.14 4.62
CA ALA A 145 12.10 10.19 5.10
C ALA A 145 12.69 8.76 5.18
N ALA A 146 13.60 8.54 6.12
CA ALA A 146 14.33 7.27 6.25
C ALA A 146 13.43 6.03 6.27
N LYS A 147 12.29 6.10 6.95
CA LYS A 147 11.30 5.00 7.01
C LYS A 147 10.63 4.74 5.66
N ALA A 148 10.26 5.79 4.93
CA ALA A 148 9.70 5.65 3.58
C ALA A 148 10.74 5.06 2.62
N HIS A 149 12.00 5.47 2.71
CA HIS A 149 13.09 4.91 1.90
C HIS A 149 13.39 3.44 2.26
N ALA A 150 13.31 3.08 3.54
CA ALA A 150 13.42 1.69 3.97
C ALA A 150 12.28 0.83 3.39
N ALA A 151 11.04 1.32 3.44
CA ALA A 151 9.91 0.65 2.80
C ALA A 151 10.08 0.55 1.28
N GLN A 152 10.52 1.61 0.62
CA GLN A 152 10.81 1.61 -0.82
C GLN A 152 11.83 0.51 -1.15
N ALA A 153 12.94 0.43 -0.42
CA ALA A 153 13.98 -0.58 -0.64
C ALA A 153 13.47 -2.00 -0.43
N ALA A 154 12.64 -2.24 0.59
CA ALA A 154 12.00 -3.54 0.81
C ALA A 154 11.08 -3.94 -0.35
N ILE A 155 10.19 -3.02 -0.79
CA ILE A 155 9.24 -3.26 -1.87
C ILE A 155 9.96 -3.49 -3.19
N THR A 156 10.96 -2.65 -3.51
CA THR A 156 11.78 -2.82 -4.72
C THR A 156 12.53 -4.15 -4.72
N SER A 157 13.14 -4.56 -3.60
CA SER A 157 13.83 -5.86 -3.48
C SER A 157 12.86 -7.03 -3.71
N ALA A 158 11.68 -6.99 -3.09
CA ALA A 158 10.66 -8.03 -3.29
C ALA A 158 10.20 -8.12 -4.75
N ALA A 159 9.94 -6.97 -5.39
CA ALA A 159 9.52 -6.90 -6.78
C ALA A 159 10.59 -7.40 -7.77
N GLN A 160 11.85 -7.01 -7.60
CA GLN A 160 12.97 -7.47 -8.43
C GLN A 160 13.19 -8.98 -8.34
N ARG A 161 12.73 -9.60 -7.25
CA ARG A 161 12.79 -11.03 -6.97
C ARG A 161 11.48 -11.75 -7.25
N GLU A 162 10.52 -11.09 -7.90
CA GLU A 162 9.22 -11.64 -8.25
C GLU A 162 8.53 -12.29 -7.03
N THR A 163 8.61 -11.61 -5.89
CA THR A 163 8.05 -12.06 -4.63
C THR A 163 6.97 -11.09 -4.16
N ALA A 164 5.80 -11.64 -3.87
CA ALA A 164 4.65 -10.88 -3.42
C ALA A 164 4.95 -10.19 -2.08
N ILE A 165 4.50 -8.95 -1.92
CA ILE A 165 4.60 -8.18 -0.69
C ILE A 165 3.25 -7.56 -0.31
N ILE A 166 2.74 -7.88 0.88
CA ILE A 166 1.58 -7.20 1.47
C ILE A 166 2.09 -6.26 2.54
N PHE A 167 1.57 -5.04 2.57
CA PHE A 167 2.07 -4.00 3.47
C PHE A 167 0.95 -3.20 4.14
N ASP A 168 1.26 -2.63 5.30
CA ASP A 168 0.40 -1.70 6.02
C ASP A 168 1.23 -0.63 6.74
N GLY A 169 0.59 0.50 7.06
CA GLY A 169 1.20 1.63 7.78
C GLY A 169 1.67 2.75 6.86
N LEU A 170 1.79 3.95 7.46
CA LEU A 170 2.06 5.20 6.75
C LEU A 170 3.37 5.15 5.95
N ALA A 171 4.47 4.76 6.60
CA ALA A 171 5.78 4.69 5.96
C ALA A 171 5.83 3.65 4.83
N ALA A 172 5.11 2.53 4.98
CA ALA A 172 5.01 1.51 3.93
C ALA A 172 4.28 2.03 2.70
N HIS A 173 3.17 2.78 2.89
CA HIS A 173 2.46 3.43 1.79
C HIS A 173 3.28 4.57 1.14
N ALA A 174 4.04 5.33 1.93
CA ALA A 174 4.98 6.31 1.39
C ALA A 174 6.07 5.64 0.53
N GLY A 175 6.63 4.52 0.99
CA GLY A 175 7.58 3.73 0.21
C GLY A 175 6.97 3.17 -1.08
N ALA A 176 5.74 2.65 -1.02
CA ALA A 176 5.01 2.17 -2.19
C ALA A 176 4.77 3.30 -3.21
N ALA A 177 4.38 4.49 -2.75
CA ALA A 177 4.24 5.67 -3.60
C ALA A 177 5.57 6.05 -4.28
N LEU A 178 6.70 5.97 -3.58
CA LEU A 178 8.01 6.18 -4.20
C LEU A 178 8.31 5.13 -5.28
N VAL A 179 8.01 3.86 -5.01
CA VAL A 179 8.19 2.77 -5.97
C VAL A 179 7.34 2.98 -7.22
N SER A 180 6.08 3.41 -7.09
CA SER A 180 5.20 3.60 -8.24
C SER A 180 5.68 4.68 -9.22
N THR A 181 6.44 5.66 -8.73
CA THR A 181 7.10 6.67 -9.58
C THR A 181 8.31 6.13 -10.36
N ALA A 182 8.99 5.12 -9.80
CA ALA A 182 10.28 4.65 -10.27
C ALA A 182 10.17 3.38 -11.15
N ASP A 183 9.24 2.49 -10.82
CA ASP A 183 9.04 1.21 -11.50
C ASP A 183 7.57 0.80 -11.48
N SER A 184 6.89 0.98 -12.61
CA SER A 184 5.49 0.59 -12.76
C SER A 184 5.28 -0.93 -12.71
N ARG A 185 6.30 -1.74 -13.01
CA ARG A 185 6.19 -3.20 -12.90
C ARG A 185 6.21 -3.65 -11.46
N ALA A 186 6.92 -2.96 -10.59
CA ALA A 186 6.94 -3.29 -9.17
C ALA A 186 5.55 -3.22 -8.50
N GLN A 187 4.62 -2.44 -9.07
CA GLN A 187 3.22 -2.40 -8.63
C GLN A 187 2.55 -3.77 -8.71
N GLU A 188 2.95 -4.62 -9.65
CA GLU A 188 2.38 -5.97 -9.77
C GLU A 188 2.74 -6.85 -8.56
N TRP A 189 3.79 -6.55 -7.79
CA TRP A 189 4.22 -7.39 -6.68
C TRP A 189 3.69 -6.94 -5.32
N MET A 190 3.14 -5.74 -5.22
CA MET A 190 2.72 -5.15 -3.95
C MET A 190 1.20 -5.08 -3.79
N LEU A 191 0.73 -5.20 -2.54
CA LEU A 191 -0.68 -5.09 -2.19
C LEU A 191 -0.87 -4.40 -0.84
N PRO A 192 -1.58 -3.26 -0.77
CA PRO A 192 -2.02 -2.69 0.49
C PRO A 192 -2.91 -3.68 1.24
N ALA A 193 -2.66 -3.89 2.52
CA ALA A 193 -3.45 -4.82 3.33
C ALA A 193 -4.92 -4.37 3.41
N THR A 194 -5.17 -3.10 3.73
CA THR A 194 -6.55 -2.63 3.84
C THR A 194 -6.72 -1.17 3.48
N SER A 195 -7.95 -0.78 3.13
CA SER A 195 -8.30 0.64 3.01
C SER A 195 -8.16 1.37 4.34
N SER A 196 -7.68 2.62 4.28
CA SER A 196 -7.39 3.40 5.48
C SER A 196 -8.29 4.62 5.67
N THR A 197 -8.58 4.93 6.94
CA THR A 197 -9.16 6.19 7.36
C THR A 197 -8.13 7.32 7.47
N ASP A 198 -6.83 7.00 7.56
CA ASP A 198 -5.76 8.00 7.56
C ASP A 198 -5.72 8.71 6.19
N PRO A 199 -5.77 10.06 6.16
CA PRO A 199 -5.86 10.80 4.91
C PRO A 199 -4.62 10.62 4.03
N ALA A 200 -3.41 10.55 4.60
CA ALA A 200 -2.21 10.34 3.80
C ALA A 200 -2.20 8.94 3.16
N ILE A 201 -2.55 7.91 3.93
CA ILE A 201 -2.64 6.55 3.39
C ILE A 201 -3.67 6.48 2.26
N ARG A 202 -4.81 7.18 2.40
CA ARG A 202 -5.82 7.26 1.34
C ARG A 202 -5.28 7.89 0.06
N GLU A 203 -4.61 9.03 0.16
CA GLU A 203 -3.99 9.68 -1.01
C GLU A 203 -2.95 8.78 -1.67
N ALA A 204 -2.13 8.06 -0.89
CA ALA A 204 -1.20 7.08 -1.43
C ALA A 204 -1.92 5.93 -2.16
N GLN A 205 -3.02 5.40 -1.60
CA GLN A 205 -3.80 4.35 -2.25
C GLN A 205 -4.48 4.82 -3.55
N ILE A 206 -4.98 6.06 -3.57
CA ILE A 206 -5.53 6.68 -4.78
C ILE A 206 -4.46 6.82 -5.86
N LEU A 207 -3.28 7.32 -5.49
CA LEU A 207 -2.12 7.45 -6.39
C LEU A 207 -1.68 6.10 -6.96
N LEU A 208 -1.65 5.06 -6.13
CA LEU A 208 -1.21 3.73 -6.53
C LEU A 208 -2.17 3.06 -7.53
N ASP A 209 -3.45 3.41 -7.50
CA ASP A 209 -4.53 2.73 -8.24
C ASP A 209 -4.53 1.21 -7.99
N ILE A 210 -4.18 0.80 -6.76
CA ILE A 210 -4.21 -0.59 -6.30
C ILE A 210 -5.35 -0.75 -5.30
N GLU A 211 -6.32 -1.59 -5.66
CA GLU A 211 -7.38 -1.99 -4.74
C GLU A 211 -6.80 -2.78 -3.55
N PRO A 212 -6.98 -2.32 -2.29
CA PRO A 212 -6.48 -3.03 -1.13
C PRO A 212 -7.06 -4.45 -0.99
N ALA A 213 -6.39 -5.31 -0.22
CA ALA A 213 -6.86 -6.68 -0.02
C ALA A 213 -8.26 -6.72 0.63
N THR A 214 -8.53 -5.82 1.57
CA THR A 214 -9.83 -5.71 2.26
C THR A 214 -10.17 -4.27 2.65
N HIS A 215 -11.42 -4.03 3.08
CA HIS A 215 -11.91 -2.71 3.48
C HIS A 215 -12.35 -2.65 4.94
N PHE A 216 -11.39 -2.69 5.87
CA PHE A 216 -11.67 -2.64 7.31
C PHE A 216 -11.71 -1.21 7.87
N GLY A 217 -11.30 -0.20 7.11
CA GLY A 217 -11.31 1.19 7.56
C GLY A 217 -10.40 1.44 8.76
N THR A 218 -9.20 0.85 8.75
CA THR A 218 -8.22 1.01 9.83
C THR A 218 -7.37 2.26 9.64
N ASN A 219 -6.62 2.69 10.65
CA ASN A 219 -5.66 3.79 10.54
C ASN A 219 -4.23 3.32 10.25
N GLY A 220 -4.03 2.04 9.89
CA GLY A 220 -2.72 1.49 9.52
C GLY A 220 -1.72 1.26 10.67
N GLY A 221 -2.15 1.26 11.94
CA GLY A 221 -1.24 1.08 13.10
C GLY A 221 -1.00 -0.38 13.55
N ASN A 222 0.19 -0.63 14.13
CA ASN A 222 0.58 -1.85 14.86
C ASN A 222 0.44 -3.17 14.07
N ALA A 223 0.57 -3.14 12.75
CA ALA A 223 0.40 -4.29 11.83
C ALA A 223 -0.94 -5.04 11.96
N THR A 224 -1.98 -4.42 12.53
CA THR A 224 -3.25 -5.13 12.83
C THR A 224 -3.95 -5.58 11.56
N SER A 225 -4.01 -4.71 10.55
CA SER A 225 -4.62 -5.02 9.26
C SER A 225 -3.86 -6.13 8.55
N LEU A 226 -2.53 -6.09 8.61
CA LEU A 226 -1.68 -7.10 8.01
C LEU A 226 -1.95 -8.48 8.61
N ARG A 227 -2.04 -8.59 9.95
CA ARG A 227 -2.42 -9.85 10.62
C ARG A 227 -3.81 -10.32 10.22
N ALA A 228 -4.79 -9.41 10.11
CA ALA A 228 -6.15 -9.76 9.72
C ALA A 228 -6.21 -10.31 8.29
N VAL A 229 -5.55 -9.65 7.34
CA VAL A 229 -5.48 -10.09 5.93
C VAL A 229 -4.77 -11.43 5.79
N LEU A 230 -3.66 -11.64 6.48
CA LEU A 230 -2.95 -12.92 6.45
C LEU A 230 -3.80 -14.05 7.07
N SER A 231 -4.57 -13.76 8.12
CA SER A 231 -5.52 -14.73 8.69
C SER A 231 -6.64 -15.08 7.70
N LEU A 232 -7.10 -14.12 6.89
CA LEU A 232 -8.05 -14.41 5.81
C LEU A 232 -7.41 -15.20 4.67
N LEU A 233 -6.14 -14.95 4.38
CA LEU A 233 -5.39 -15.73 3.38
C LEU A 233 -5.28 -17.21 3.78
N ASP A 234 -5.10 -17.50 5.08
CA ASP A 234 -5.15 -18.86 5.63
C ASP A 234 -6.52 -19.54 5.45
N VAL A 235 -7.61 -18.78 5.39
CA VAL A 235 -8.95 -19.33 5.15
C VAL A 235 -9.16 -19.67 3.67
N VAL A 236 -8.66 -18.84 2.75
CA VAL A 236 -8.94 -18.98 1.30
C VAL A 236 -7.90 -19.80 0.53
N ASP A 237 -6.72 -20.00 1.10
CA ASP A 237 -5.66 -20.87 0.61
C ASP A 237 -4.95 -21.48 1.82
N PRO A 238 -5.52 -22.50 2.48
CA PRO A 238 -4.89 -23.13 3.64
C PRO A 238 -3.52 -23.70 3.24
N ALA A 239 -2.50 -23.42 4.07
CA ALA A 239 -1.14 -23.93 3.88
C ALA A 239 -1.09 -25.46 4.04
#